data_AF-A0A5R9C492-F1
#
_entry.id   AF-A0A5R9C492-F1
#
_cell.length_a   1.000
_cell.length_b   1.000
_cell.length_c   1.000
_cell.angle_alpha   90.00
_cell.angle_beta   90.00
_cell.angle_gamma   90.00
#
_symmetry.space_group_name_H-M   'P 1'
#
loop_
_entity.id
_entity.type
_entity.pdbx_description
1 polymer ?
#
loop_
_entity_poly.entity_id
_entity_poly.type
_entity_poly.pdbx_seq_one_letter_code
_entity_poly.pdbx_strand_id
1 'polypeptide(L)'
;MKMNRKEYWEKRQTQLFNAQDKQDAKLTERMRKEYERTAKAIDKDIASYYAKYAKDDVIEYRKLVVGLDKKEKDLLYQDVEKFVKKRPEHADLMPVRKSVYKLNRLEGLQLSARQRLLELGSIEQSEFDNALKDSYERGYLSSMEGLENKEAFFRVDDKVMQATLNAGWIDGANYSDRIWSNKDKLIKTLNNEIRDGLVRGESYKSMIDILQNRTEVGKSDTKRLVFTESAHILNEANAQAFQDAGIKKYELTAVLDSKTSPTCRNIDGQQFLFSQRVVGINAPPFHPYCRTTQIPVENSEIVDDLKTLDDSATHKELRENGKALADRIKNDTDIEKRAKELDNKYKQLEELRKDYKNDKFSAIRTKALTENRYDLDDGLINAKEFNKRQDEITQKYSREKLSNQIRTLSGEITSLESDNALKNAEDIKNILSSVRPMGIGDIDLKGHLVKPASATSKQIKNAYDYLPTDWIKKSVDYGELKPKKVRRAYYKHATKEIGVSAGDSFRTSLHELTHRQEHVNPTIIKLEKEFYDMRTKGEKTQSLKSLLGGVYDKKEITKVDNFINPYMGKDYDGRVYELMTMGVDTLYTNPVDLMKDEEMFEWVLGMLTVK
;
A
#
# COMPACT_ATOMS: atom_id res chain seq x y z
N MET A 1 -14.01 46.17 14.12
CA MET A 1 -14.61 45.19 13.19
C MET A 1 -14.64 43.84 13.90
N LYS A 2 -15.79 43.19 14.01
CA LYS A 2 -15.84 41.78 14.45
C LYS A 2 -15.13 40.97 13.37
N MET A 3 -14.05 40.28 13.73
CA MET A 3 -13.34 39.35 12.85
C MET A 3 -14.33 38.31 12.34
N ASN A 4 -14.31 37.99 11.05
CA ASN A 4 -15.23 36.97 10.53
C ASN A 4 -14.84 35.58 11.10
N ARG A 5 -15.78 34.64 11.19
CA ARG A 5 -15.54 33.35 11.87
C ARG A 5 -14.44 32.52 11.20
N LYS A 6 -14.30 32.62 9.88
CA LYS A 6 -13.21 31.97 9.12
C LYS A 6 -11.85 32.55 9.50
N GLU A 7 -11.69 33.88 9.47
CA GLU A 7 -10.46 34.58 9.89
C GLU A 7 -10.06 34.23 11.34
N TYR A 8 -11.05 34.08 12.24
CA TYR A 8 -10.81 33.60 13.60
C TYR A 8 -10.16 32.23 13.63
N TRP A 9 -10.71 31.28 12.87
CA TRP A 9 -10.22 29.91 12.81
C TRP A 9 -8.87 29.79 12.10
N GLU A 10 -8.66 30.51 10.99
CA GLU A 10 -7.39 30.57 10.29
C GLU A 10 -6.28 31.09 11.22
N LYS A 11 -6.55 32.17 11.96
CA LYS A 11 -5.60 32.72 12.95
C LYS A 11 -5.33 31.72 14.08
N ARG A 12 -6.36 31.04 14.58
CA ARG A 12 -6.23 30.02 15.63
C ARG A 12 -5.34 28.87 15.21
N GLN A 13 -5.66 28.28 14.05
CA GLN A 13 -4.96 27.12 13.54
C GLN A 13 -3.51 27.48 13.16
N THR A 14 -3.29 28.68 12.61
CA THR A 14 -1.93 29.21 12.39
C THR A 14 -1.12 29.33 13.68
N GLN A 15 -1.72 29.83 14.76
CA GLN A 15 -1.04 29.95 16.05
C GLN A 15 -0.71 28.57 16.64
N LEU A 16 -1.67 27.64 16.58
CA LEU A 16 -1.50 26.26 17.04
C LEU A 16 -0.39 25.54 16.27
N PHE A 17 -0.40 25.62 14.93
CA PHE A 17 0.62 25.00 14.09
C PHE A 17 2.02 25.59 14.36
N ASN A 18 2.12 26.91 14.51
CA ASN A 18 3.39 27.56 14.84
C ASN A 18 3.88 27.22 16.26
N ALA A 19 2.98 26.93 17.20
CA ALA A 19 3.35 26.41 18.51
C ALA A 19 3.88 24.97 18.41
N GLN A 20 3.25 24.13 17.59
CA GLN A 20 3.70 22.77 17.32
C GLN A 20 5.10 22.76 16.68
N ASP A 21 5.33 23.58 15.65
CA ASP A 21 6.65 23.75 14.99
C ASP A 21 7.79 24.03 15.99
N LYS A 22 7.51 24.84 17.02
CA LYS A 22 8.51 25.16 18.06
C LYS A 22 8.84 23.94 18.92
N GLN A 23 7.86 23.08 19.20
CA GLN A 23 8.08 21.84 19.94
C GLN A 23 8.82 20.81 19.06
N ASP A 24 8.45 20.69 17.79
CA ASP A 24 9.09 19.83 16.80
C ASP A 24 10.56 20.20 16.61
N ALA A 25 10.88 21.50 16.56
CA ALA A 25 12.25 21.99 16.49
C ALA A 25 13.07 21.61 17.74
N LYS A 26 12.48 21.72 18.93
CA LYS A 26 13.13 21.30 20.19
C LYS A 26 13.38 19.80 20.23
N LEU A 27 12.41 18.99 19.81
CA LEU A 27 12.56 17.53 19.73
C LEU A 27 13.64 17.16 18.71
N THR A 28 13.62 17.77 17.53
CA THR A 28 14.66 17.58 16.49
C THR A 28 16.06 17.84 17.05
N GLU A 29 16.23 18.92 17.81
CA GLU A 29 17.53 19.26 18.41
C GLU A 29 17.95 18.28 19.51
N ARG A 30 17.00 17.75 20.31
CA ARG A 30 17.29 16.66 21.25
C ARG A 30 17.75 15.41 20.51
N MET A 31 17.03 15.01 19.46
CA MET A 31 17.38 13.83 18.66
C MET A 31 18.76 13.99 18.01
N ARG A 32 19.07 15.17 17.45
CA ARG A 32 20.40 15.47 16.89
C ARG A 32 21.52 15.18 17.89
N LYS A 33 21.36 15.59 19.15
CA LYS A 33 22.34 15.34 20.22
C LYS A 33 22.48 13.85 20.55
N GLU A 34 21.39 13.09 20.54
CA GLU A 34 21.45 11.63 20.78
C GLU A 34 22.14 10.89 19.62
N TYR A 35 21.91 11.29 18.37
CA TYR A 35 22.68 10.79 17.22
C TYR A 35 24.18 11.06 17.36
N GLU A 36 24.55 12.27 17.80
CA GLU A 36 25.96 12.64 17.99
C GLU A 36 26.63 11.87 19.12
N ARG A 37 25.91 11.64 20.22
CA ARG A 37 26.40 10.78 21.31
C ARG A 37 26.59 9.34 20.84
N THR A 38 25.62 8.82 20.08
CA THR A 38 25.66 7.46 19.52
C THR A 38 26.81 7.31 18.53
N ALA A 39 26.99 8.28 17.62
CA ALA A 39 28.11 8.31 16.68
C ALA A 39 29.45 8.33 17.41
N LYS A 40 29.62 9.19 18.43
CA LYS A 40 30.84 9.23 19.24
C LYS A 40 31.12 7.91 19.98
N ALA A 41 30.07 7.19 20.37
CA ALA A 41 30.23 5.89 21.03
C ALA A 41 30.66 4.79 20.04
N ILE A 42 30.10 4.77 18.82
CA ILE A 42 30.53 3.86 17.75
C ILE A 42 31.95 4.19 17.28
N ASP A 43 32.28 5.48 17.15
CA ASP A 43 33.62 5.96 16.84
C ASP A 43 34.66 5.39 17.82
N LYS A 44 34.40 5.47 19.13
CA LYS A 44 35.28 4.87 20.15
C LYS A 44 35.50 3.37 19.96
N ASP A 45 34.47 2.63 19.54
CA ASP A 45 34.60 1.19 19.25
C ASP A 45 35.51 0.97 18.04
N ILE A 46 35.30 1.71 16.95
CA ILE A 46 36.14 1.66 15.75
C ILE A 46 37.59 2.04 16.10
N ALA A 47 37.79 3.13 16.83
CA ALA A 47 39.10 3.60 17.26
C ALA A 47 39.85 2.54 18.09
N SER A 48 39.15 1.86 19.01
CA SER A 48 39.74 0.76 19.79
C SER A 48 40.21 -0.40 18.91
N TYR A 49 39.51 -0.67 17.81
CA TYR A 49 39.89 -1.72 16.87
C TYR A 49 41.10 -1.33 16.03
N TYR A 50 41.14 -0.09 15.53
CA TYR A 50 42.31 0.42 14.80
C TYR A 50 43.54 0.48 15.70
N ALA A 51 43.41 0.96 16.93
CA ALA A 51 44.51 1.00 17.89
C ALA A 51 45.10 -0.38 18.21
N LYS A 52 44.25 -1.43 18.24
CA LYS A 52 44.67 -2.79 18.61
C LYS A 52 45.16 -3.64 17.43
N TYR A 53 44.60 -3.42 16.23
CA TYR A 53 44.76 -4.34 15.11
C TYR A 53 45.31 -3.71 13.84
N ALA A 54 45.36 -2.37 13.72
CA ALA A 54 45.85 -1.72 12.53
C ALA A 54 47.39 -1.69 12.48
N LYS A 55 47.91 -1.69 11.25
CA LYS A 55 49.29 -1.36 10.93
C LYS A 55 49.25 -0.34 9.78
N ASP A 56 50.02 0.74 9.90
CA ASP A 56 50.02 1.83 8.91
C ASP A 56 48.59 2.37 8.62
N ASP A 57 47.78 2.48 9.68
CA ASP A 57 46.37 2.90 9.67
C ASP A 57 45.40 1.98 8.90
N VAL A 58 45.79 0.73 8.64
CA VAL A 58 44.96 -0.27 7.97
C VAL A 58 44.87 -1.56 8.79
N ILE A 59 43.66 -2.10 8.95
CA ILE A 59 43.46 -3.41 9.57
C ILE A 59 43.43 -4.48 8.48
N GLU A 60 44.33 -5.46 8.55
CA GLU A 60 44.29 -6.61 7.65
C GLU A 60 43.03 -7.45 7.90
N TYR A 61 42.25 -7.73 6.85
CA TYR A 61 40.98 -8.46 6.98
C TYR A 61 41.09 -9.82 7.71
N ARG A 62 42.20 -10.55 7.52
CA ARG A 62 42.47 -11.82 8.22
C ARG A 62 42.47 -11.68 9.75
N LYS A 63 42.81 -10.50 10.28
CA LYS A 63 42.78 -10.22 11.73
C LYS A 63 41.36 -10.07 12.24
N LEU A 64 40.40 -9.72 11.39
CA LEU A 64 39.00 -9.48 11.76
C LEU A 64 38.14 -10.75 11.79
N VAL A 65 38.52 -11.78 11.03
CA VAL A 65 37.85 -13.10 11.05
C VAL A 65 38.31 -14.00 12.20
N VAL A 66 39.25 -13.52 13.02
CA VAL A 66 39.66 -14.20 14.26
C VAL A 66 38.55 -14.08 15.30
N GLY A 67 38.25 -15.18 15.99
CA GLY A 67 37.29 -15.22 17.09
C GLY A 67 37.61 -14.22 18.19
N LEU A 68 36.57 -13.59 18.76
CA LEU A 68 36.72 -12.76 19.95
C LEU A 68 37.21 -13.60 21.15
N ASP A 69 38.04 -13.00 22.00
CA ASP A 69 38.43 -13.63 23.25
C ASP A 69 37.27 -13.61 24.28
N LYS A 70 37.42 -14.35 25.38
CA LYS A 70 36.35 -14.46 26.39
C LYS A 70 36.01 -13.11 27.01
N LYS A 71 37.01 -12.26 27.28
CA LYS A 71 36.83 -10.96 27.94
C LYS A 71 36.12 -9.97 27.02
N GLU A 72 36.47 -9.94 25.74
CA GLU A 72 35.80 -9.14 24.71
C GLU A 72 34.33 -9.55 24.56
N LYS A 73 34.04 -10.86 24.57
CA LYS A 73 32.66 -11.39 24.56
C LYS A 73 31.89 -10.98 25.81
N ASP A 74 32.48 -11.15 26.99
CA ASP A 74 31.82 -10.85 28.27
C ASP A 74 31.47 -9.35 28.37
N LEU A 75 32.36 -8.46 27.91
CA LEU A 75 32.08 -7.01 27.85
C LEU A 75 30.92 -6.68 26.90
N LEU A 76 30.91 -7.26 25.70
CA LEU A 76 29.84 -7.06 24.73
C LEU A 76 28.49 -7.53 25.29
N TYR A 77 28.46 -8.68 25.97
CA TYR A 77 27.25 -9.18 26.62
C TYR A 77 26.79 -8.33 27.79
N GLN A 78 27.73 -7.82 28.58
CA GLN A 78 27.40 -6.94 29.70
C GLN A 78 26.68 -5.68 29.21
N ASP A 79 27.09 -5.13 28.08
CA ASP A 79 26.43 -3.97 27.50
C ASP A 79 25.04 -4.33 26.96
N VAL A 80 24.86 -5.48 26.30
CA VAL A 80 23.53 -5.98 25.90
C VAL A 80 22.61 -6.13 27.11
N GLU A 81 23.11 -6.70 28.22
CA GLU A 81 22.33 -6.90 29.44
C GLU A 81 21.95 -5.58 30.11
N LYS A 82 22.85 -4.58 30.12
CA LYS A 82 22.52 -3.24 30.60
C LYS A 82 21.39 -2.62 29.80
N PHE A 83 21.40 -2.78 28.47
CA PHE A 83 20.33 -2.28 27.61
C PHE A 83 19.00 -2.97 27.92
N VAL A 84 18.96 -4.31 27.89
CA VAL A 84 17.75 -5.09 28.15
C VAL A 84 17.19 -4.79 29.55
N LYS A 85 18.06 -4.59 30.55
CA LYS A 85 17.64 -4.20 31.91
C LYS A 85 17.03 -2.79 31.95
N LYS A 86 17.56 -1.86 31.15
CA LYS A 86 17.07 -0.48 31.08
C LYS A 86 15.80 -0.36 30.22
N ARG A 87 15.63 -1.24 29.24
CA ARG A 87 14.59 -1.21 28.20
C ARG A 87 14.00 -2.61 27.95
N PRO A 88 13.34 -3.22 28.95
CA PRO A 88 12.80 -4.57 28.83
C PRO A 88 11.77 -4.71 27.69
N GLU A 89 11.05 -3.64 27.36
CA GLU A 89 10.08 -3.57 26.26
C GLU A 89 10.68 -3.76 24.86
N HIS A 90 12.01 -3.67 24.75
CA HIS A 90 12.75 -3.82 23.50
C HIS A 90 13.74 -4.99 23.54
N ALA A 91 13.61 -5.90 24.51
CA ALA A 91 14.51 -7.04 24.67
C ALA A 91 14.59 -7.91 23.40
N ASP A 92 13.47 -8.06 22.70
CA ASP A 92 13.35 -8.89 21.50
C ASP A 92 14.11 -8.34 20.28
N LEU A 93 14.48 -7.06 20.30
CA LEU A 93 15.24 -6.42 19.23
C LEU A 93 16.74 -6.79 19.30
N MET A 94 17.20 -7.27 20.45
CA MET A 94 18.57 -7.70 20.65
C MET A 94 18.77 -9.11 20.10
N PRO A 95 19.87 -9.38 19.37
CA PRO A 95 20.10 -10.69 18.78
C PRO A 95 20.17 -11.80 19.85
N VAL A 96 19.49 -12.91 19.58
CA VAL A 96 19.32 -14.06 20.50
C VAL A 96 20.67 -14.66 20.87
N ARG A 97 20.94 -14.77 22.18
CA ARG A 97 22.20 -15.27 22.79
C ARG A 97 22.76 -16.58 22.17
N LYS A 98 21.93 -17.41 21.54
CA LYS A 98 22.29 -18.75 21.03
C LYS A 98 23.07 -18.76 19.71
N SER A 99 22.96 -17.75 18.84
CA SER A 99 23.72 -17.70 17.57
C SER A 99 25.12 -17.06 17.72
N VAL A 100 25.46 -16.57 18.91
CA VAL A 100 26.57 -15.64 19.17
C VAL A 100 27.87 -16.33 19.65
N TYR A 101 27.85 -17.64 19.89
CA TYR A 101 28.99 -18.35 20.49
C TYR A 101 30.27 -18.40 19.61
N LYS A 102 30.17 -18.03 18.33
CA LYS A 102 31.30 -17.94 17.39
C LYS A 102 31.47 -16.55 16.74
N LEU A 103 31.30 -15.46 17.49
CA LEU A 103 31.63 -14.13 16.95
C LEU A 103 33.12 -13.98 16.64
N ASN A 104 33.42 -13.58 15.40
CA ASN A 104 34.70 -12.99 15.06
C ASN A 104 34.74 -11.48 15.40
N ARG A 105 35.92 -10.87 15.32
CA ARG A 105 36.12 -9.45 15.67
C ARG A 105 35.24 -8.50 14.86
N LEU A 106 35.10 -8.73 13.55
CA LEU A 106 34.21 -7.92 12.71
C LEU A 106 32.75 -8.01 13.18
N GLU A 107 32.26 -9.22 13.41
CA GLU A 107 30.91 -9.44 13.90
C GLU A 107 30.69 -8.82 15.28
N GLY A 108 31.72 -8.82 16.14
CA GLY A 108 31.74 -8.11 17.41
C GLY A 108 31.54 -6.60 17.27
N LEU A 109 32.31 -5.98 16.38
CA LEU A 109 32.21 -4.53 16.12
C LEU A 109 30.84 -4.16 15.54
N GLN A 110 30.36 -4.94 14.56
CA GLN A 110 29.04 -4.76 13.97
C GLN A 110 27.90 -4.97 14.98
N LEU A 111 28.07 -5.89 15.93
CA LEU A 111 27.11 -6.10 17.01
C LEU A 111 27.10 -4.93 17.99
N SER A 112 28.28 -4.41 18.38
CA SER A 112 28.37 -3.21 19.22
C SER A 112 27.70 -2.01 18.56
N ALA A 113 28.00 -1.75 17.28
CA ALA A 113 27.38 -0.67 16.51
C ALA A 113 25.85 -0.85 16.40
N ARG A 114 25.39 -2.08 16.09
CA ARG A 114 23.97 -2.43 16.06
C ARG A 114 23.30 -2.14 17.39
N GLN A 115 23.89 -2.56 18.51
CA GLN A 115 23.33 -2.31 19.83
C GLN A 115 23.13 -0.81 20.04
N ARG A 116 24.18 0.00 19.88
CA ARG A 116 24.12 1.46 20.10
C ARG A 116 23.01 2.14 19.28
N LEU A 117 22.80 1.68 18.03
CA LEU A 117 21.74 2.19 17.17
C LEU A 117 20.33 1.72 17.60
N LEU A 118 20.20 0.53 18.18
CA LEU A 118 18.95 0.09 18.81
C LEU A 118 18.64 0.88 20.08
N GLU A 119 19.66 1.23 20.87
CA GLU A 119 19.47 2.11 22.03
C GLU A 119 18.96 3.50 21.60
N LEU A 120 19.54 4.06 20.54
CA LEU A 120 19.07 5.30 19.93
C LEU A 120 17.61 5.18 19.47
N GLY A 121 17.23 4.09 18.80
CA GLY A 121 15.86 3.84 18.36
C GLY A 121 14.85 3.79 19.52
N SER A 122 15.25 3.19 20.64
CA SER A 122 14.43 3.17 21.87
C SER A 122 14.28 4.56 22.49
N ILE A 123 15.31 5.41 22.43
CA ILE A 123 15.21 6.80 22.86
C ILE A 123 14.26 7.59 21.94
N GLU A 124 14.41 7.44 20.62
CA GLU A 124 13.51 8.04 19.63
C GLU A 124 12.05 7.63 19.88
N GLN A 125 11.79 6.33 20.10
CA GLN A 125 10.46 5.81 20.39
C GLN A 125 9.80 6.52 21.58
N SER A 126 10.50 6.63 22.71
CA SER A 126 9.96 7.27 23.90
C SER A 126 9.75 8.78 23.73
N GLU A 127 10.67 9.46 23.04
CA GLU A 127 10.57 10.90 22.83
C GLU A 127 9.46 11.27 21.84
N PHE A 128 9.25 10.44 20.81
CA PHE A 128 8.11 10.58 19.89
C PHE A 128 6.78 10.29 20.59
N ASP A 129 6.68 9.21 21.37
CA ASP A 129 5.45 8.88 22.08
C ASP A 129 4.97 10.04 22.96
N ASN A 130 5.88 10.63 23.74
CA ASN A 130 5.58 11.80 24.56
C ASN A 130 5.19 13.02 23.70
N ALA A 131 5.98 13.35 22.67
CA ALA A 131 5.73 14.54 21.87
C ALA A 131 4.42 14.47 21.06
N LEU A 132 4.05 13.28 20.58
CA LEU A 132 2.82 13.06 19.82
C LEU A 132 1.59 13.07 20.74
N LYS A 133 1.69 12.55 21.97
CA LYS A 133 0.63 12.71 22.98
C LYS A 133 0.36 14.18 23.25
N ASP A 134 1.42 14.95 23.50
CA ASP A 134 1.27 16.39 23.72
C ASP A 134 0.72 17.11 22.48
N SER A 135 1.07 16.66 21.26
CA SER A 135 0.54 17.22 20.00
C SER A 135 -0.96 16.98 19.89
N TYR A 136 -1.40 15.76 20.19
CA TYR A 136 -2.82 15.40 20.19
C TYR A 136 -3.60 16.23 21.20
N GLU A 137 -3.14 16.28 22.45
CA GLU A 137 -3.79 17.03 23.52
C GLU A 137 -3.91 18.52 23.17
N ARG A 138 -2.82 19.14 22.69
CA ARG A 138 -2.84 20.54 22.24
C ARG A 138 -3.85 20.78 21.12
N GLY A 139 -3.88 19.91 20.11
CA GLY A 139 -4.79 20.05 18.97
C GLY A 139 -6.24 19.94 19.37
N TYR A 140 -6.56 18.89 20.14
CA TYR A 140 -7.92 18.63 20.60
C TYR A 140 -8.44 19.76 21.49
N LEU A 141 -7.69 20.12 22.54
CA LEU A 141 -8.10 21.16 23.49
C LEU A 141 -8.20 22.54 22.82
N SER A 142 -7.21 22.92 22.00
CA SER A 142 -7.24 24.21 21.30
C SER A 142 -8.41 24.31 20.31
N SER A 143 -8.74 23.22 19.64
CA SER A 143 -9.86 23.18 18.68
C SER A 143 -11.19 23.18 19.41
N MET A 144 -11.35 22.39 20.47
CA MET A 144 -12.59 22.36 21.24
C MET A 144 -12.86 23.69 21.97
N GLU A 145 -11.82 24.33 22.53
CA GLU A 145 -11.94 25.65 23.16
C GLU A 145 -12.47 26.72 22.20
N GLY A 146 -12.14 26.61 20.91
CA GLY A 146 -12.55 27.56 19.88
C GLY A 146 -13.99 27.41 19.40
N LEU A 147 -14.69 26.32 19.74
CA LEU A 147 -16.05 26.02 19.29
C LEU A 147 -17.10 26.69 20.19
N GLU A 148 -18.20 27.15 19.59
CA GLU A 148 -19.31 27.77 20.32
C GLU A 148 -20.24 26.72 20.96
N ASN A 149 -20.49 25.61 20.27
CA ASN A 149 -21.35 24.50 20.74
C ASN A 149 -20.57 23.42 21.49
N LYS A 150 -19.47 23.78 22.14
CA LYS A 150 -18.69 22.83 22.95
C LYS A 150 -19.47 22.43 24.20
N GLU A 151 -19.34 21.18 24.63
CA GLU A 151 -19.83 20.79 25.95
C GLU A 151 -19.14 21.63 27.04
N ALA A 152 -19.85 21.90 28.14
CA ALA A 152 -19.28 22.68 29.25
C ALA A 152 -18.02 22.02 29.86
N PHE A 153 -17.90 20.70 29.70
CA PHE A 153 -16.74 19.90 30.12
C PHE A 153 -16.33 18.96 28.99
N PHE A 154 -15.20 19.22 28.36
CA PHE A 154 -14.56 18.32 27.39
C PHE A 154 -13.18 17.93 27.90
N ARG A 155 -12.76 16.69 27.61
CA ARG A 155 -11.45 16.17 27.96
C ARG A 155 -10.94 15.28 26.84
N VAL A 156 -9.63 15.14 26.76
CA VAL A 156 -9.01 14.14 25.89
C VAL A 156 -9.38 12.74 26.39
N ASP A 157 -9.87 11.88 25.48
CA ASP A 157 -10.02 10.46 25.77
C ASP A 157 -8.70 9.74 25.49
N ASP A 158 -8.06 9.23 26.54
CA ASP A 158 -6.77 8.55 26.45
C ASP A 158 -6.80 7.35 25.51
N LYS A 159 -7.91 6.61 25.44
CA LYS A 159 -8.02 5.44 24.55
C LYS A 159 -8.10 5.87 23.10
N VAL A 160 -8.87 6.93 22.80
CA VAL A 160 -8.96 7.48 21.44
C VAL A 160 -7.62 8.06 21.02
N MET A 161 -6.97 8.85 21.88
CA MET A 161 -5.62 9.37 21.62
C MET A 161 -4.64 8.24 21.32
N GLN A 162 -4.59 7.21 22.16
CA GLN A 162 -3.71 6.06 21.94
C GLN A 162 -4.06 5.32 20.65
N ALA A 163 -5.35 5.17 20.33
CA ALA A 163 -5.77 4.56 19.07
C ALA A 163 -5.28 5.39 17.87
N THR A 164 -5.41 6.72 17.91
CA THR A 164 -4.92 7.63 16.86
C THR A 164 -3.40 7.54 16.71
N LEU A 165 -2.64 7.60 17.81
CA LEU A 165 -1.18 7.51 17.76
C LEU A 165 -0.69 6.18 17.18
N ASN A 166 -1.40 5.09 17.47
CA ASN A 166 -1.03 3.75 17.01
C ASN A 166 -1.65 3.39 15.65
N ALA A 167 -2.54 4.22 15.10
CA ALA A 167 -3.17 4.00 13.81
C ALA A 167 -2.16 4.17 12.66
N GLY A 168 -2.19 3.24 11.72
CA GLY A 168 -1.41 3.34 10.49
C GLY A 168 -2.10 4.24 9.48
N TRP A 169 -1.37 5.17 8.86
CA TRP A 169 -1.97 6.18 7.97
C TRP A 169 -1.33 6.29 6.58
N ILE A 170 0.00 6.14 6.44
CA ILE A 170 0.68 5.93 5.15
C ILE A 170 1.19 4.49 5.10
N ASP A 171 0.81 3.76 4.06
CA ASP A 171 1.18 2.36 3.82
C ASP A 171 0.86 1.42 5.00
N GLY A 172 -0.14 1.79 5.81
CA GLY A 172 -0.53 1.05 7.02
C GLY A 172 0.45 1.17 8.21
N ALA A 173 1.51 1.97 8.09
CA ALA A 173 2.51 2.18 9.14
C ALA A 173 2.15 3.37 10.05
N ASN A 174 2.50 3.28 11.33
CA ASN A 174 2.44 4.39 12.28
C ASN A 174 3.86 4.98 12.55
N TYR A 175 3.95 5.94 13.48
CA TYR A 175 5.22 6.58 13.82
C TYR A 175 6.28 5.58 14.33
N SER A 176 5.86 4.59 15.15
CA SER A 176 6.75 3.58 15.72
C SER A 176 7.33 2.67 14.64
N ASP A 177 6.48 2.17 13.74
CA ASP A 177 6.90 1.35 12.60
C ASP A 177 7.97 2.08 11.77
N ARG A 178 7.79 3.39 11.56
CA ARG A 178 8.72 4.23 10.79
C ARG A 178 10.04 4.46 11.52
N ILE A 179 10.02 4.65 12.84
CA ILE A 179 11.26 4.74 13.65
C ILE A 179 12.06 3.45 13.46
N TRP A 180 11.45 2.29 13.69
CA TRP A 180 12.14 1.01 13.63
C TRP A 180 12.58 0.63 12.21
N SER A 181 11.78 0.92 11.19
CA SER A 181 12.17 0.75 9.79
C SER A 181 13.41 1.60 9.43
N ASN A 182 13.44 2.86 9.86
CA ASN A 182 14.60 3.72 9.67
C ASN A 182 15.83 3.20 10.45
N LYS A 183 15.66 2.69 11.67
CA LYS A 183 16.74 2.06 12.45
C LYS A 183 17.31 0.84 11.76
N ASP A 184 16.46 -0.07 11.32
CA ASP A 184 16.88 -1.28 10.63
C ASP A 184 17.65 -0.96 9.35
N LYS A 185 17.19 0.03 8.59
CA LYS A 185 17.89 0.51 7.40
C LYS A 185 19.27 1.08 7.76
N LEU A 186 19.35 1.96 8.76
CA LEU A 186 20.62 2.55 9.21
C LEU A 186 21.61 1.48 9.71
N ILE A 187 21.15 0.53 10.53
CA ILE A 187 21.95 -0.58 11.05
C ILE A 187 22.50 -1.44 9.89
N LYS A 188 21.63 -1.86 8.96
CA LYS A 188 22.02 -2.70 7.83
C LYS A 188 23.05 -1.98 6.94
N THR A 189 22.79 -0.71 6.61
CA THR A 189 23.70 0.08 5.78
C THR A 189 25.04 0.31 6.47
N LEU A 190 25.04 0.76 7.73
CA LEU A 190 26.29 1.02 8.46
C LEU A 190 27.11 -0.26 8.63
N ASN A 191 26.49 -1.39 8.98
CA ASN A 191 27.22 -2.65 9.14
C ASN A 191 27.83 -3.14 7.83
N ASN A 192 27.12 -3.00 6.70
CA ASN A 192 27.66 -3.34 5.39
C ASN A 192 28.85 -2.45 5.04
N GLU A 193 28.77 -1.13 5.29
CA GLU A 193 29.87 -0.21 5.01
C GLU A 193 31.08 -0.42 5.93
N ILE A 194 30.85 -0.76 7.19
CA ILE A 194 31.91 -1.17 8.11
C ILE A 194 32.64 -2.40 7.56
N ARG A 195 31.91 -3.44 7.16
CA ARG A 195 32.51 -4.65 6.58
C ARG A 195 33.27 -4.31 5.30
N ASP A 196 32.62 -3.65 4.35
CA ASP A 196 33.17 -3.44 3.02
C ASP A 196 34.38 -2.49 3.06
N GLY A 197 34.34 -1.48 3.94
CA GLY A 197 35.48 -0.59 4.18
C GLY A 197 36.68 -1.34 4.79
N LEU A 198 36.46 -2.15 5.81
CA LEU A 198 37.53 -2.97 6.40
C LEU A 198 38.07 -4.02 5.42
N VAL A 199 37.25 -4.59 4.55
CA VAL A 199 37.69 -5.50 3.48
C VAL A 199 38.59 -4.79 2.47
N ARG A 200 38.28 -3.53 2.13
CA ARG A 200 39.12 -2.70 1.23
C ARG A 200 40.38 -2.16 1.89
N GLY A 201 40.49 -2.26 3.22
CA GLY A 201 41.60 -1.68 3.96
C GLY A 201 41.50 -0.17 4.11
N GLU A 202 40.30 0.36 4.30
CA GLU A 202 40.07 1.79 4.56
C GLU A 202 40.80 2.27 5.83
N SER A 203 41.22 3.54 5.80
CA SER A 203 41.83 4.23 6.94
C SER A 203 40.85 4.45 8.10
N TYR A 204 41.34 4.68 9.33
CA TYR A 204 40.44 5.03 10.45
C TYR A 204 39.60 6.27 10.11
N LYS A 205 40.23 7.29 9.51
CA LYS A 205 39.53 8.52 9.08
C LYS A 205 38.40 8.23 8.10
N SER A 206 38.64 7.40 7.08
CA SER A 206 37.60 6.99 6.12
C SER A 206 36.41 6.33 6.83
N MET A 207 36.66 5.50 7.84
CA MET A 207 35.61 4.85 8.63
C MET A 207 34.77 5.84 9.44
N ILE A 208 35.40 6.89 9.96
CA ILE A 208 34.70 7.97 10.67
C ILE A 208 33.85 8.81 9.71
N ASP A 209 34.36 9.11 8.51
CA ASP A 209 33.58 9.82 7.49
C ASP A 209 32.33 9.03 7.08
N ILE A 210 32.45 7.70 6.93
CA ILE A 210 31.32 6.79 6.70
C ILE A 210 30.28 6.90 7.83
N LEU A 211 30.73 6.78 9.09
CA LEU A 211 29.86 6.86 10.26
C LEU A 211 29.14 8.21 10.36
N GLN A 212 29.85 9.31 10.15
CA GLN A 212 29.27 10.65 10.18
C GLN A 212 28.22 10.83 9.09
N ASN A 213 28.53 10.43 7.85
CA ASN A 213 27.59 10.54 6.74
C ASN A 213 26.31 9.73 6.99
N ARG A 214 26.43 8.50 7.51
CA ARG A 214 25.25 7.65 7.79
C ARG A 214 24.42 8.15 8.96
N THR A 215 25.07 8.66 10.00
CA THR A 215 24.34 9.25 11.13
C THR A 215 23.67 10.58 10.75
N GLU A 216 24.24 11.37 9.83
CA GLU A 216 23.62 12.60 9.32
C GLU A 216 22.37 12.34 8.46
N VAL A 217 22.39 11.28 7.65
CA VAL A 217 21.18 10.79 6.96
C VAL A 217 20.10 10.41 7.98
N GLY A 218 20.48 9.67 9.04
CA GLY A 218 19.54 9.30 10.11
C GLY A 218 18.93 10.51 10.82
N LYS A 219 19.73 11.54 11.13
CA LYS A 219 19.23 12.81 11.71
C LYS A 219 18.22 13.49 10.78
N SER A 220 18.51 13.52 9.47
CA SER A 220 17.64 14.12 8.46
C SER A 220 16.31 13.38 8.32
N ASP A 221 16.35 12.04 8.32
CA ASP A 221 15.16 11.18 8.30
C ASP A 221 14.31 11.37 9.57
N THR A 222 14.96 11.50 10.73
CA THR A 222 14.29 11.73 12.02
C THR A 222 13.59 13.07 12.05
N LYS A 223 14.28 14.14 11.63
CA LYS A 223 13.69 15.48 11.51
C LYS A 223 12.43 15.44 10.64
N ARG A 224 12.52 14.83 9.46
CA ARG A 224 11.35 14.69 8.57
C ARG A 224 10.20 13.97 9.26
N LEU A 225 10.50 12.90 9.99
CA LEU A 225 9.50 12.12 10.72
C LEU A 225 8.84 12.95 11.83
N VAL A 226 9.62 13.67 12.65
CA VAL A 226 9.09 14.54 13.73
C VAL A 226 8.01 15.48 13.20
N PHE A 227 8.34 16.26 12.16
CA PHE A 227 7.41 17.25 11.61
C PHE A 227 6.20 16.60 10.91
N THR A 228 6.39 15.45 10.26
CA THR A 228 5.30 14.80 9.51
C THR A 228 4.31 14.11 10.44
N GLU A 229 4.79 13.36 11.43
CA GLU A 229 3.92 12.67 12.39
C GLU A 229 3.23 13.67 13.32
N SER A 230 3.92 14.72 13.79
CA SER A 230 3.31 15.73 14.64
C SER A 230 2.20 16.49 13.92
N ALA A 231 2.41 16.86 12.64
CA ALA A 231 1.38 17.48 11.82
C ALA A 231 0.18 16.54 11.57
N HIS A 232 0.41 15.25 11.35
CA HIS A 232 -0.67 14.27 11.25
C HIS A 232 -1.49 14.20 12.52
N ILE A 233 -0.84 13.94 13.66
CA ILE A 233 -1.52 13.80 14.95
C ILE A 233 -2.25 15.08 15.36
N LEU A 234 -1.66 16.26 15.11
CA LEU A 234 -2.31 17.54 15.36
C LEU A 234 -3.62 17.69 14.56
N ASN A 235 -3.60 17.31 13.28
CA ASN A 235 -4.76 17.42 12.41
C ASN A 235 -5.84 16.37 12.72
N GLU A 236 -5.46 15.15 13.13
CA GLU A 236 -6.41 14.16 13.65
C GLU A 236 -7.10 14.67 14.91
N ALA A 237 -6.34 15.24 15.85
CA ALA A 237 -6.89 15.79 17.08
C ALA A 237 -7.85 16.96 16.82
N ASN A 238 -7.49 17.85 15.90
CA ASN A 238 -8.39 18.93 15.45
C ASN A 238 -9.67 18.36 14.82
N ALA A 239 -9.56 17.34 13.96
CA ALA A 239 -10.70 16.69 13.32
C ALA A 239 -11.65 16.10 14.35
N GLN A 240 -11.11 15.33 15.30
CA GLN A 240 -11.88 14.70 16.36
C GLN A 240 -12.64 15.74 17.17
N ALA A 241 -11.99 16.84 17.56
CA ALA A 241 -12.66 17.93 18.27
C ALA A 241 -13.83 18.51 17.46
N PHE A 242 -13.65 18.75 16.16
CA PHE A 242 -14.74 19.26 15.32
C PHE A 242 -15.88 18.25 15.18
N GLN A 243 -15.58 16.97 15.00
CA GLN A 243 -16.56 15.90 14.89
C GLN A 243 -17.33 15.68 16.20
N ASP A 244 -16.65 15.72 17.34
CA ASP A 244 -17.27 15.60 18.68
C ASP A 244 -18.24 16.76 18.95
N ALA A 245 -17.94 17.96 18.44
CA ALA A 245 -18.85 19.11 18.49
C ALA A 245 -19.97 19.05 17.42
N GLY A 246 -20.09 17.94 16.69
CA GLY A 246 -21.13 17.70 15.69
C GLY A 246 -20.93 18.44 14.36
N ILE A 247 -19.74 18.98 14.09
CA ILE A 247 -19.45 19.66 12.82
C ILE A 247 -19.37 18.63 11.69
N LYS A 248 -20.07 18.88 10.57
CA LYS A 248 -20.12 17.95 9.44
C LYS A 248 -19.11 18.25 8.33
N LYS A 249 -18.70 19.51 8.15
CA LYS A 249 -17.78 19.96 7.09
C LYS A 249 -16.53 20.63 7.67
N TYR A 250 -15.43 20.54 6.94
CA TYR A 250 -14.22 21.29 7.20
C TYR A 250 -13.70 21.95 5.94
N GLU A 251 -12.95 23.03 6.12
CA GLU A 251 -12.21 23.72 5.07
C GLU A 251 -10.71 23.54 5.33
N LEU A 252 -9.95 23.30 4.27
CA LEU A 252 -8.49 23.25 4.34
C LEU A 252 -7.93 24.67 4.40
N THR A 253 -7.00 24.90 5.32
CA THR A 253 -6.27 26.17 5.41
C THR A 253 -4.76 25.92 5.50
N ALA A 254 -3.99 26.61 4.68
CA ALA A 254 -2.54 26.59 4.70
C ALA A 254 -2.00 27.73 5.56
N VAL A 255 -1.01 27.44 6.39
CA VAL A 255 -0.26 28.47 7.12
C VAL A 255 0.66 29.20 6.16
N LEU A 256 0.14 30.22 5.46
CA LEU A 256 0.81 30.96 4.37
C LEU A 256 2.04 31.75 4.85
N ASP A 257 3.18 31.09 4.91
CA ASP A 257 4.48 31.63 5.26
C ASP A 257 5.58 31.28 4.22
N SER A 258 6.82 31.70 4.50
CA SER A 258 7.97 31.42 3.63
C SER A 258 8.31 29.92 3.49
N LYS A 259 7.74 29.06 4.34
CA LYS A 259 7.94 27.60 4.33
C LYS A 259 6.80 26.86 3.60
N THR A 260 5.76 27.57 3.20
CA THR A 260 4.58 26.97 2.56
C THR A 260 4.90 26.49 1.15
N SER A 261 4.61 25.23 0.88
CA SER A 261 4.82 24.64 -0.45
C SER A 261 3.78 25.16 -1.45
N PRO A 262 4.06 25.15 -2.76
CA PRO A 262 3.05 25.40 -3.80
C PRO A 262 1.83 24.46 -3.67
N THR A 263 2.04 23.20 -3.27
CA THR A 263 0.95 22.23 -3.04
C THR A 263 0.01 22.69 -1.93
N CYS A 264 0.55 23.16 -0.79
CA CYS A 264 -0.27 23.68 0.31
C CYS A 264 -1.09 24.90 -0.13
N ARG A 265 -0.49 25.81 -0.92
CA ARG A 265 -1.19 27.01 -1.44
C ARG A 265 -2.36 26.68 -2.36
N ASN A 266 -2.24 25.66 -3.20
CA ASN A 266 -3.27 25.31 -4.17
C ASN A 266 -4.50 24.61 -3.55
N ILE A 267 -4.34 24.04 -2.37
CA ILE A 267 -5.39 23.27 -1.67
C ILE A 267 -6.14 24.15 -0.65
N ASP A 268 -5.59 25.33 -0.33
CA ASP A 268 -6.19 26.31 0.57
C ASP A 268 -7.61 26.71 0.13
N GLY A 269 -8.54 26.74 1.10
CA GLY A 269 -9.94 27.10 0.89
C GLY A 269 -10.86 25.99 0.39
N GLN A 270 -10.35 24.77 0.12
CA GLN A 270 -11.20 23.66 -0.32
C GLN A 270 -12.00 23.06 0.85
N GLN A 271 -13.29 22.79 0.64
CA GLN A 271 -14.21 22.25 1.66
C GLN A 271 -14.58 20.79 1.41
N PHE A 272 -14.70 20.02 2.49
CA PHE A 272 -15.02 18.59 2.47
C PHE A 272 -15.92 18.20 3.64
N LEU A 273 -16.58 17.04 3.53
CA LEU A 273 -17.28 16.43 4.66
C LEU A 273 -16.31 15.65 5.54
N PHE A 274 -16.49 15.70 6.86
CA PHE A 274 -15.73 14.85 7.80
C PHE A 274 -15.95 13.36 7.54
N SER A 275 -17.13 12.97 7.03
CA SER A 275 -17.43 11.59 6.61
C SER A 275 -16.65 11.12 5.38
N GLN A 276 -15.98 12.04 4.67
CA GLN A 276 -15.14 11.77 3.50
C GLN A 276 -13.66 12.03 3.83
N ARG A 277 -13.30 12.24 5.10
CA ARG A 277 -11.98 12.73 5.50
C ARG A 277 -10.90 11.67 5.27
N VAL A 278 -9.95 12.01 4.40
CA VAL A 278 -8.85 11.17 3.95
C VAL A 278 -7.51 11.87 4.16
N VAL A 279 -6.69 11.38 5.09
CA VAL A 279 -5.33 11.89 5.23
C VAL A 279 -4.51 11.64 3.95
N GLY A 280 -3.89 12.69 3.43
CA GLY A 280 -3.08 12.65 2.21
C GLY A 280 -3.83 12.90 0.90
N ILE A 281 -5.17 12.94 0.90
CA ILE A 281 -5.99 13.21 -0.30
C ILE A 281 -6.81 14.48 -0.15
N ASN A 282 -7.67 14.56 0.87
CA ASN A 282 -8.47 15.74 1.18
C ASN A 282 -8.35 16.19 2.65
N ALA A 283 -7.45 15.57 3.42
CA ALA A 283 -7.08 15.97 4.77
C ALA A 283 -5.56 15.98 4.94
N PRO A 284 -5.00 16.94 5.68
CA PRO A 284 -3.57 17.06 5.88
C PRO A 284 -3.03 16.00 6.86
N PRO A 285 -1.73 15.64 6.77
CA PRO A 285 -0.72 16.21 5.87
C PRO A 285 -0.72 15.57 4.46
N PHE A 286 -0.49 16.38 3.43
CA PHE A 286 -0.41 15.94 2.02
C PHE A 286 0.99 15.52 1.57
N HIS A 287 2.02 15.96 2.28
CA HIS A 287 3.42 15.72 1.96
C HIS A 287 4.29 15.88 3.22
N PRO A 288 5.56 15.43 3.21
CA PRO A 288 6.48 15.73 4.30
C PRO A 288 6.59 17.24 4.54
N TYR A 289 6.65 17.66 5.81
CA TYR A 289 6.65 19.08 6.20
C TYR A 289 5.42 19.87 5.72
N CYS A 290 4.24 19.22 5.65
CA CYS A 290 3.00 19.89 5.28
C CYS A 290 2.72 21.09 6.19
N ARG A 291 2.21 22.19 5.60
CA ARG A 291 1.79 23.42 6.30
C ARG A 291 0.28 23.61 6.27
N THR A 292 -0.46 22.62 5.79
CA THR A 292 -1.92 22.64 5.73
C THR A 292 -2.52 22.05 6.99
N THR A 293 -3.59 22.68 7.45
CA THR A 293 -4.46 22.23 8.52
C THR A 293 -5.92 22.44 8.09
N GLN A 294 -6.85 22.39 9.03
CA GLN A 294 -8.28 22.37 8.76
C GLN A 294 -9.03 23.24 9.77
N ILE A 295 -10.10 23.89 9.31
CA ILE A 295 -11.00 24.72 10.10
C ILE A 295 -12.44 24.19 9.96
N PRO A 296 -13.29 24.33 10.99
CA PRO A 296 -14.67 23.85 10.94
C PRO A 296 -15.56 24.79 10.11
N VAL A 297 -16.51 24.21 9.38
CA VAL A 297 -17.56 24.94 8.66
C VAL A 297 -18.90 24.70 9.38
N GLU A 298 -19.64 25.76 9.72
CA GLU A 298 -20.87 25.64 10.52
C GLU A 298 -21.98 24.82 9.84
N ASN A 299 -22.77 24.11 10.66
CA ASN A 299 -23.91 23.33 10.18
C ASN A 299 -25.12 24.20 9.76
N SER A 300 -25.15 25.49 10.07
CA SER A 300 -26.24 26.42 9.72
C SER A 300 -26.31 26.73 8.22
N GLU A 301 -25.27 26.37 7.46
CA GLU A 301 -25.24 26.43 5.98
C GLU A 301 -25.71 25.12 5.30
N ILE A 302 -26.46 24.28 6.02
CA ILE A 302 -26.88 22.94 5.55
C ILE A 302 -28.37 22.93 5.21
N VAL A 303 -28.68 22.78 3.92
CA VAL A 303 -29.93 22.15 3.46
C VAL A 303 -29.73 20.62 3.50
N ASP A 304 -30.75 19.93 4.00
CA ASP A 304 -30.78 18.53 4.39
C ASP A 304 -30.84 17.59 3.16
N ASP A 305 -29.67 17.24 2.59
CA ASP A 305 -29.57 16.52 1.30
C ASP A 305 -29.54 14.97 1.40
N LEU A 306 -29.79 14.35 2.56
CA LEU A 306 -29.66 12.89 2.72
C LEU A 306 -30.98 12.11 2.68
N LYS A 307 -32.13 12.75 2.42
CA LYS A 307 -33.44 12.09 2.41
C LYS A 307 -34.22 12.16 1.09
N THR A 308 -33.64 12.69 0.01
CA THR A 308 -34.32 12.89 -1.29
C THR A 308 -33.61 12.25 -2.49
N LEU A 309 -32.55 11.46 -2.28
CA LEU A 309 -31.67 11.01 -3.38
C LEU A 309 -32.20 9.84 -4.22
N ASP A 310 -33.14 9.03 -3.71
CA ASP A 310 -33.77 7.93 -4.49
C ASP A 310 -34.66 8.45 -5.65
N ASP A 311 -35.01 9.74 -5.63
CA ASP A 311 -35.86 10.41 -6.62
C ASP A 311 -35.11 11.38 -7.56
N SER A 312 -33.77 11.41 -7.51
CA SER A 312 -33.01 12.27 -8.42
C SER A 312 -33.05 11.70 -9.85
N ALA A 313 -33.31 12.56 -10.84
CA ALA A 313 -33.39 12.16 -12.25
C ALA A 313 -32.14 11.37 -12.72
N THR A 314 -30.98 11.65 -12.11
CA THR A 314 -29.71 10.97 -12.38
C THR A 314 -29.70 9.51 -11.94
N HIS A 315 -30.26 9.16 -10.77
CA HIS A 315 -30.33 7.75 -10.32
C HIS A 315 -31.30 6.94 -11.18
N LYS A 316 -32.43 7.55 -11.54
CA LYS A 316 -33.41 6.92 -12.42
C LYS A 316 -32.82 6.63 -13.80
N GLU A 317 -32.15 7.63 -14.41
CA GLU A 317 -31.47 7.48 -15.70
C GLU A 317 -30.37 6.41 -15.64
N LEU A 318 -29.55 6.40 -14.58
CA LEU A 318 -28.50 5.40 -14.37
C LEU A 318 -29.08 3.98 -14.36
N ARG A 319 -30.15 3.76 -13.59
CA ARG A 319 -30.79 2.44 -13.45
C ARG A 319 -31.45 1.97 -14.74
N GLU A 320 -32.19 2.86 -15.41
CA GLU A 320 -32.89 2.53 -16.66
C GLU A 320 -31.90 2.20 -17.79
N ASN A 321 -30.87 3.04 -17.96
CA ASN A 321 -29.83 2.80 -18.97
C ASN A 321 -28.99 1.56 -18.65
N GLY A 322 -28.59 1.40 -17.39
CA GLY A 322 -27.81 0.26 -16.92
C GLY A 322 -28.51 -1.06 -17.20
N LYS A 323 -29.81 -1.15 -16.86
CA LYS A 323 -30.63 -2.33 -17.14
C LYS A 323 -30.78 -2.62 -18.62
N ALA A 324 -31.08 -1.60 -19.43
CA ALA A 324 -31.24 -1.78 -20.87
C ALA A 324 -29.95 -2.28 -21.55
N LEU A 325 -28.78 -1.81 -21.10
CA LEU A 325 -27.49 -2.29 -21.57
C LEU A 325 -27.19 -3.70 -21.06
N ALA A 326 -27.51 -3.99 -19.80
CA ALA A 326 -27.32 -5.31 -19.20
C ALA A 326 -28.07 -6.39 -19.97
N ASP A 327 -29.32 -6.13 -20.35
CA ASP A 327 -30.13 -7.06 -21.17
C ASP A 327 -29.49 -7.31 -22.54
N ARG A 328 -28.89 -6.30 -23.16
CA ARG A 328 -28.21 -6.46 -24.46
C ARG A 328 -26.96 -7.32 -24.34
N ILE A 329 -26.15 -7.12 -23.29
CA ILE A 329 -24.92 -7.89 -23.07
C ILE A 329 -25.24 -9.33 -22.65
N LYS A 330 -26.27 -9.55 -21.81
CA LYS A 330 -26.73 -10.90 -21.43
C LYS A 330 -27.20 -11.72 -22.64
N ASN A 331 -27.77 -11.06 -23.65
CA ASN A 331 -28.23 -11.70 -24.88
C ASN A 331 -27.14 -11.79 -25.97
N ASP A 332 -25.92 -11.33 -25.71
CA ASP A 332 -24.81 -11.46 -26.65
C ASP A 332 -24.27 -12.91 -26.67
N THR A 333 -24.60 -13.62 -27.75
CA THR A 333 -24.24 -15.04 -27.87
C THR A 333 -22.73 -15.28 -27.94
N ASP A 334 -21.94 -14.30 -28.35
CA ASP A 334 -20.50 -14.49 -28.51
C ASP A 334 -19.77 -14.31 -27.18
N ILE A 335 -20.21 -13.36 -26.34
CA ILE A 335 -19.75 -13.25 -24.94
C ILE A 335 -20.06 -14.55 -24.18
N GLU A 336 -21.28 -15.06 -24.32
CA GLU A 336 -21.69 -16.32 -23.67
C GLU A 336 -20.87 -17.52 -24.15
N LYS A 337 -20.63 -17.66 -25.46
CA LYS A 337 -19.79 -18.73 -26.04
C LYS A 337 -18.37 -18.69 -25.49
N ARG A 338 -17.74 -17.51 -25.43
CA ARG A 338 -16.39 -17.32 -24.89
C ARG A 338 -16.28 -17.73 -23.43
N ALA A 339 -17.27 -17.35 -22.61
CA ALA A 339 -17.32 -17.74 -21.21
C ALA A 339 -17.47 -19.26 -21.04
N LYS A 340 -18.35 -19.90 -21.83
CA LYS A 340 -18.53 -21.36 -21.83
C LYS A 340 -17.27 -22.12 -22.25
N GLU A 341 -16.55 -21.63 -23.27
CA GLU A 341 -15.28 -22.22 -23.70
C GLU A 341 -14.24 -22.19 -22.56
N LEU A 342 -14.13 -21.03 -21.89
CA LEU A 342 -13.19 -20.85 -20.79
C LEU A 342 -13.53 -21.75 -19.59
N ASP A 343 -14.81 -21.82 -19.20
CA ASP A 343 -15.31 -22.68 -18.12
C ASP A 343 -14.99 -24.17 -18.39
N ASN A 344 -15.17 -24.62 -19.63
CA ASN A 344 -14.82 -25.99 -20.02
C ASN A 344 -13.32 -26.28 -19.85
N LYS A 345 -12.44 -25.35 -20.23
CA LYS A 345 -10.98 -25.52 -20.01
C LYS A 345 -10.62 -25.53 -18.53
N TYR A 346 -11.25 -24.68 -17.71
CA TYR A 346 -11.04 -24.69 -16.27
C TYR A 346 -11.46 -26.01 -15.61
N LYS A 347 -12.61 -26.57 -16.01
CA LYS A 347 -13.06 -27.91 -15.57
C LYS A 347 -12.05 -29.00 -15.91
N GLN A 348 -11.53 -28.99 -17.15
CA GLN A 348 -10.47 -29.92 -17.56
C GLN A 348 -9.20 -29.76 -16.70
N LEU A 349 -8.79 -28.53 -16.41
CA LEU A 349 -7.62 -28.26 -15.57
C LEU A 349 -7.82 -28.75 -14.13
N GLU A 350 -9.02 -28.59 -13.57
CA GLU A 350 -9.35 -29.05 -12.22
C GLU A 350 -9.29 -30.58 -12.13
N GLU A 351 -9.82 -31.29 -13.12
CA GLU A 351 -9.72 -32.76 -13.22
C GLU A 351 -8.27 -33.23 -13.26
N LEU A 352 -7.43 -32.62 -14.11
CA LEU A 352 -5.99 -32.95 -14.16
C LEU A 352 -5.28 -32.70 -12.82
N ARG A 353 -5.64 -31.62 -12.11
CA ARG A 353 -5.08 -31.32 -10.78
C ARG A 353 -5.55 -32.32 -9.72
N LYS A 354 -6.80 -32.80 -9.78
CA LYS A 354 -7.32 -33.86 -8.91
C LYS A 354 -6.55 -35.16 -9.15
N ASP A 355 -6.35 -35.54 -10.40
CA ASP A 355 -5.56 -36.71 -10.78
C ASP A 355 -4.09 -36.60 -10.37
N TYR A 356 -3.53 -35.39 -10.33
CA TYR A 356 -2.16 -35.16 -9.87
C TYR A 356 -2.01 -35.31 -8.36
N LYS A 357 -3.01 -34.88 -7.58
CA LYS A 357 -3.02 -34.94 -6.11
C LYS A 357 -3.38 -36.31 -5.58
N ASN A 358 -4.35 -36.99 -6.20
CA ASN A 358 -4.72 -38.35 -5.83
C ASN A 358 -3.60 -39.27 -6.31
N ASP A 359 -2.96 -40.03 -5.42
CA ASP A 359 -1.78 -40.87 -5.70
C ASP A 359 -2.06 -42.09 -6.60
N LYS A 360 -3.06 -41.99 -7.48
CA LYS A 360 -3.52 -42.97 -8.46
C LYS A 360 -2.36 -43.46 -9.34
N PHE A 361 -1.43 -42.58 -9.68
CA PHE A 361 -0.22 -42.93 -10.43
C PHE A 361 0.77 -43.78 -9.62
N SER A 362 0.92 -43.53 -8.30
CA SER A 362 1.77 -44.37 -7.45
C SER A 362 1.18 -45.76 -7.29
N ALA A 363 -0.14 -45.88 -7.07
CA ALA A 363 -0.80 -47.19 -6.97
C ALA A 363 -0.70 -47.99 -8.28
N ILE A 364 -0.98 -47.36 -9.44
CA ILE A 364 -0.90 -48.02 -10.75
C ILE A 364 0.56 -48.35 -11.12
N ARG A 365 1.51 -47.45 -10.86
CA ARG A 365 2.94 -47.68 -11.09
C ARG A 365 3.46 -48.81 -10.21
N THR A 366 3.09 -48.83 -8.93
CA THR A 366 3.49 -49.88 -7.98
C THR A 366 2.96 -51.23 -8.45
N LYS A 367 1.69 -51.30 -8.86
CA LYS A 367 1.10 -52.52 -9.43
C LYS A 367 1.86 -53.00 -10.67
N ALA A 368 2.08 -52.12 -11.66
CA ALA A 368 2.80 -52.46 -12.89
C ALA A 368 4.27 -52.86 -12.66
N LEU A 369 4.96 -52.20 -11.72
CA LEU A 369 6.32 -52.58 -11.31
C LEU A 369 6.36 -53.93 -10.59
N THR A 370 5.32 -54.24 -9.82
CA THR A 370 5.20 -55.53 -9.12
C THR A 370 4.93 -56.66 -10.11
N GLU A 371 4.04 -56.45 -11.08
CA GLU A 371 3.80 -57.41 -12.18
C GLU A 371 5.07 -57.65 -13.00
N ASN A 372 5.81 -56.59 -13.37
CA ASN A 372 7.10 -56.73 -14.08
C ASN A 372 8.15 -57.49 -13.26
N ARG A 373 8.10 -57.42 -11.92
CA ARG A 373 8.97 -58.19 -11.02
C ARG A 373 8.58 -59.66 -10.98
N TYR A 374 7.28 -59.98 -10.93
CA TYR A 374 6.83 -61.36 -11.01
C TYR A 374 7.25 -62.02 -12.33
N ASP A 375 7.12 -61.32 -13.46
CA ASP A 375 7.57 -61.82 -14.77
C ASP A 375 9.07 -62.19 -14.79
N LEU A 376 9.91 -61.45 -14.05
CA LEU A 376 11.34 -61.75 -13.90
C LEU A 376 11.55 -62.98 -13.01
N ASP A 377 10.89 -63.02 -11.85
CA ASP A 377 11.02 -64.09 -10.87
C ASP A 377 10.52 -65.45 -11.44
N ASP A 378 9.49 -65.42 -12.29
CA ASP A 378 8.94 -66.58 -13.01
C ASP A 378 9.74 -66.95 -14.28
N GLY A 379 10.79 -66.19 -14.61
CA GLY A 379 11.67 -66.45 -15.76
C GLY A 379 11.05 -66.14 -17.13
N LEU A 380 9.90 -65.44 -17.18
CA LEU A 380 9.23 -65.04 -18.42
C LEU A 380 9.98 -63.94 -19.17
N ILE A 381 10.77 -63.12 -18.45
CA ILE A 381 11.64 -62.10 -19.01
C ILE A 381 13.06 -62.20 -18.42
N ASN A 382 14.06 -61.75 -19.18
CA ASN A 382 15.45 -61.67 -18.70
C ASN A 382 15.75 -60.32 -18.03
N ALA A 383 16.87 -60.24 -17.30
CA ALA A 383 17.27 -59.03 -16.56
C ALA A 383 17.41 -57.77 -17.43
N LYS A 384 17.82 -57.91 -18.70
CA LYS A 384 17.94 -56.77 -19.62
C LYS A 384 16.56 -56.23 -20.00
N GLU A 385 15.61 -57.11 -20.26
CA GLU A 385 14.25 -56.73 -20.61
C GLU A 385 13.46 -56.21 -19.40
N PHE A 386 13.68 -56.77 -18.22
CA PHE A 386 13.14 -56.27 -16.95
C PHE A 386 13.51 -54.80 -16.71
N ASN A 387 14.80 -54.46 -16.82
CA ASN A 387 15.28 -53.07 -16.62
C ASN A 387 14.66 -52.12 -17.65
N LYS A 388 14.59 -52.54 -18.92
CA LYS A 388 13.94 -51.75 -19.98
C LYS A 388 12.46 -51.49 -19.68
N ARG A 389 11.70 -52.53 -19.32
CA ARG A 389 10.27 -52.39 -18.97
C ARG A 389 10.08 -51.55 -17.71
N GLN A 390 10.95 -51.68 -16.73
CA GLN A 390 10.91 -50.89 -15.50
C GLN A 390 11.10 -49.39 -15.81
N ASP A 391 12.03 -49.04 -16.69
CA ASP A 391 12.24 -47.66 -17.15
C ASP A 391 11.01 -47.15 -17.93
N GLU A 392 10.46 -47.96 -18.83
CA GLU A 392 9.25 -47.63 -19.60
C GLU A 392 8.01 -47.42 -18.70
N ILE A 393 7.79 -48.28 -17.71
CA ILE A 393 6.70 -48.16 -16.72
C ILE A 393 6.89 -46.89 -15.88
N THR A 394 8.12 -46.61 -15.46
CA THR A 394 8.45 -45.42 -14.66
C THR A 394 8.22 -44.14 -15.45
N GLN A 395 8.57 -44.10 -16.74
CA GLN A 395 8.30 -42.97 -17.63
C GLN A 395 6.81 -42.83 -17.95
N LYS A 396 6.13 -43.94 -18.28
CA LYS A 396 4.72 -43.95 -18.68
C LYS A 396 3.78 -43.43 -17.58
N TYR A 397 4.09 -43.72 -16.31
CA TYR A 397 3.32 -43.31 -15.13
C TYR A 397 4.01 -42.20 -14.32
N SER A 398 4.85 -41.40 -14.97
CA SER A 398 5.54 -40.27 -14.35
C SER A 398 4.59 -39.09 -14.07
N ARG A 399 4.65 -38.54 -12.85
CA ARG A 399 3.99 -37.26 -12.48
C ARG A 399 4.39 -36.12 -13.41
N GLU A 400 5.52 -36.22 -14.10
CA GLU A 400 6.01 -35.24 -15.07
C GLU A 400 5.08 -35.07 -16.28
N LYS A 401 4.46 -36.15 -16.78
CA LYS A 401 3.54 -36.06 -17.93
C LYS A 401 2.30 -35.23 -17.58
N LEU A 402 1.69 -35.51 -16.43
CA LEU A 402 0.53 -34.77 -15.95
C LEU A 402 0.89 -33.34 -15.56
N SER A 403 2.07 -33.13 -14.96
CA SER A 403 2.61 -31.80 -14.70
C SER A 403 2.79 -31.00 -16.00
N ASN A 404 3.25 -31.64 -17.08
CA ASN A 404 3.36 -31.00 -18.40
C ASN A 404 1.99 -30.69 -19.01
N GLN A 405 1.01 -31.59 -18.90
CA GLN A 405 -0.37 -31.33 -19.35
C GLN A 405 -1.01 -30.16 -18.59
N ILE A 406 -0.87 -30.13 -17.26
CA ILE A 406 -1.32 -29.01 -16.41
C ILE A 406 -0.66 -27.70 -16.84
N ARG A 407 0.66 -27.70 -17.10
CA ARG A 407 1.40 -26.52 -17.54
C ARG A 407 0.91 -26.02 -18.90
N THR A 408 0.74 -26.91 -19.87
CA THR A 408 0.25 -26.57 -21.21
C THR A 408 -1.17 -25.99 -21.14
N LEU A 409 -2.10 -26.68 -20.49
CA LEU A 409 -3.49 -26.23 -20.40
C LEU A 409 -3.61 -24.91 -19.62
N SER A 410 -2.81 -24.71 -18.56
CA SER A 410 -2.76 -23.42 -17.84
C SER A 410 -2.29 -22.28 -18.77
N GLY A 411 -1.33 -22.56 -19.65
CA GLY A 411 -0.86 -21.59 -20.66
C GLY A 411 -1.92 -21.27 -21.71
N GLU A 412 -2.65 -22.28 -22.20
CA GLU A 412 -3.78 -22.09 -23.12
C GLU A 412 -4.89 -21.24 -22.50
N ILE A 413 -5.25 -21.51 -21.24
CA ILE A 413 -6.24 -20.72 -20.49
C ILE A 413 -5.78 -19.26 -20.41
N THR A 414 -4.54 -19.00 -20.01
CA THR A 414 -4.00 -17.63 -19.91
C THR A 414 -4.08 -16.86 -21.24
N SER A 415 -3.76 -17.54 -22.35
CA SER A 415 -3.86 -16.96 -23.69
C SER A 415 -5.32 -16.67 -24.07
N LEU A 416 -6.22 -17.62 -23.80
CA LEU A 416 -7.64 -17.49 -24.12
C LEU A 416 -8.30 -16.38 -23.28
N GLU A 417 -7.93 -16.22 -22.01
CA GLU A 417 -8.39 -15.12 -21.16
C GLU A 417 -7.99 -13.76 -21.74
N SER A 418 -6.75 -13.63 -22.18
CA SER A 418 -6.24 -12.39 -22.80
C SER A 418 -6.97 -12.05 -24.09
N ASP A 419 -7.20 -13.04 -24.95
CA ASP A 419 -7.92 -12.86 -26.22
C ASP A 419 -9.41 -12.54 -26.00
N ASN A 420 -10.04 -13.24 -25.05
CA ASN A 420 -11.44 -13.03 -24.70
C ASN A 420 -11.65 -11.65 -24.08
N ALA A 421 -10.75 -11.18 -23.22
CA ALA A 421 -10.84 -9.85 -22.62
C ALA A 421 -10.87 -8.74 -23.69
N LEU A 422 -10.02 -8.82 -24.72
CA LEU A 422 -10.02 -7.83 -25.79
C LEU A 422 -11.29 -7.89 -26.64
N LYS A 423 -11.76 -9.10 -26.98
CA LYS A 423 -13.01 -9.27 -27.75
C LYS A 423 -14.21 -8.78 -26.96
N ASN A 424 -14.31 -9.17 -25.68
CA ASN A 424 -15.38 -8.74 -24.77
C ASN A 424 -15.41 -7.21 -24.68
N ALA A 425 -14.23 -6.61 -24.55
CA ALA A 425 -14.13 -5.17 -24.46
C ALA A 425 -14.64 -4.45 -25.70
N GLU A 426 -14.37 -5.01 -26.89
CA GLU A 426 -14.85 -4.46 -28.16
C GLU A 426 -16.38 -4.56 -28.29
N ASP A 427 -16.97 -5.70 -27.95
CA ASP A 427 -18.42 -5.88 -28.01
C ASP A 427 -19.14 -4.94 -27.03
N ILE A 428 -18.62 -4.82 -25.81
CA ILE A 428 -19.15 -3.93 -24.79
C ILE A 428 -19.01 -2.47 -25.23
N LYS A 429 -17.86 -2.08 -25.79
CA LYS A 429 -17.68 -0.75 -26.39
C LYS A 429 -18.69 -0.49 -27.50
N ASN A 430 -18.95 -1.45 -28.39
CA ASN A 430 -19.93 -1.31 -29.46
C ASN A 430 -21.35 -1.13 -28.91
N ILE A 431 -21.70 -1.88 -27.87
CA ILE A 431 -22.99 -1.75 -27.16
C ILE A 431 -23.09 -0.36 -26.50
N LEU A 432 -22.08 0.09 -25.77
CA LEU A 432 -22.04 1.40 -25.11
C LEU A 432 -22.05 2.56 -26.10
N SER A 433 -21.39 2.41 -27.25
CA SER A 433 -21.31 3.42 -28.31
C SER A 433 -22.68 3.80 -28.87
N SER A 434 -23.69 2.94 -28.73
CA SER A 434 -25.06 3.24 -29.14
C SER A 434 -25.81 4.21 -28.21
N VAL A 435 -25.31 4.43 -26.98
CA VAL A 435 -25.94 5.33 -26.00
C VAL A 435 -25.05 6.53 -25.65
N ARG A 436 -23.74 6.46 -25.91
CA ARG A 436 -22.79 7.55 -25.65
C ARG A 436 -21.54 7.44 -26.52
N PRO A 437 -20.91 8.56 -26.92
CA PRO A 437 -19.58 8.53 -27.52
C PRO A 437 -18.54 7.83 -26.63
N MET A 438 -17.86 6.82 -27.18
CA MET A 438 -16.81 6.04 -26.51
C MET A 438 -15.48 6.19 -27.23
N GLY A 439 -14.40 6.10 -26.48
CA GLY A 439 -13.03 6.12 -26.97
C GLY A 439 -12.49 7.51 -27.30
N ILE A 440 -11.24 7.54 -27.77
CA ILE A 440 -10.46 8.78 -27.89
C ILE A 440 -11.07 9.73 -28.93
N GLY A 441 -11.67 9.20 -30.00
CA GLY A 441 -12.21 10.02 -31.10
C GLY A 441 -11.16 10.99 -31.64
N ASP A 442 -11.55 12.27 -31.75
CA ASP A 442 -10.68 13.35 -32.23
C ASP A 442 -9.85 14.04 -31.11
N ILE A 443 -9.84 13.48 -29.89
CA ILE A 443 -9.11 14.08 -28.77
C ILE A 443 -7.60 13.98 -29.01
N ASP A 444 -6.93 15.14 -29.04
CA ASP A 444 -5.48 15.19 -29.14
C ASP A 444 -4.83 14.82 -27.79
N LEU A 445 -4.18 13.65 -27.76
CA LEU A 445 -3.41 13.19 -26.60
C LEU A 445 -1.98 13.73 -26.59
N LYS A 446 -1.60 14.60 -27.54
CA LYS A 446 -0.27 15.22 -27.60
C LYS A 446 -0.08 16.16 -26.40
N GLY A 447 0.99 15.92 -25.64
CA GLY A 447 1.25 16.63 -24.39
C GLY A 447 0.50 16.06 -23.19
N HIS A 448 -0.56 15.27 -23.38
CA HIS A 448 -1.20 14.52 -22.30
C HIS A 448 -0.34 13.33 -21.87
N LEU A 449 -0.02 12.42 -22.79
CA LEU A 449 0.81 11.25 -22.47
C LEU A 449 2.30 11.59 -22.57
N VAL A 450 3.00 11.58 -21.44
CA VAL A 450 4.46 11.75 -21.42
C VAL A 450 5.11 10.58 -22.17
N LYS A 451 6.03 10.90 -23.10
CA LYS A 451 6.65 9.95 -24.03
C LYS A 451 5.61 9.15 -24.84
N PRO A 452 4.82 9.80 -25.72
CA PRO A 452 3.67 9.17 -26.39
C PRO A 452 4.05 7.97 -27.27
N ALA A 453 5.30 7.89 -27.75
CA ALA A 453 5.80 6.77 -28.54
C ALA A 453 6.14 5.50 -27.71
N SER A 454 6.15 5.57 -26.38
CA SER A 454 6.54 4.44 -25.53
C SER A 454 5.51 3.31 -25.56
N ALA A 455 5.95 2.06 -25.37
CA ALA A 455 5.05 0.90 -25.32
C ALA A 455 3.97 1.05 -24.24
N THR A 456 4.34 1.56 -23.06
CA THR A 456 3.41 1.84 -21.96
C THR A 456 2.37 2.89 -22.35
N SER A 457 2.78 3.96 -23.05
CA SER A 457 1.85 4.99 -23.51
C SER A 457 0.87 4.46 -24.56
N LYS A 458 1.31 3.52 -25.41
CA LYS A 458 0.42 2.80 -26.34
C LYS A 458 -0.60 1.93 -25.59
N GLN A 459 -0.19 1.23 -24.54
CA GLN A 459 -1.10 0.43 -23.70
C GLN A 459 -2.17 1.30 -23.03
N ILE A 460 -1.77 2.43 -22.44
CA ILE A 460 -2.70 3.41 -21.87
C ILE A 460 -3.64 3.98 -22.93
N LYS A 461 -3.11 4.30 -24.12
CA LYS A 461 -3.92 4.78 -25.24
C LYS A 461 -4.99 3.75 -25.63
N ASN A 462 -4.61 2.47 -25.73
CA ASN A 462 -5.56 1.41 -26.03
C ASN A 462 -6.65 1.30 -24.96
N ALA A 463 -6.31 1.42 -23.69
CA ALA A 463 -7.30 1.35 -22.60
C ALA A 463 -8.26 2.56 -22.57
N TYR A 464 -7.77 3.78 -22.87
CA TYR A 464 -8.66 4.94 -23.03
C TYR A 464 -9.74 4.74 -24.08
N ASP A 465 -9.45 3.94 -25.11
CA ASP A 465 -10.37 3.71 -26.21
C ASP A 465 -11.67 2.97 -25.82
N TYR A 466 -11.71 2.45 -24.59
CA TYR A 466 -12.87 1.77 -24.01
C TYR A 466 -13.62 2.62 -22.97
N LEU A 467 -13.18 3.86 -22.68
CA LEU A 467 -13.84 4.76 -21.74
C LEU A 467 -14.71 5.81 -22.47
N PRO A 468 -15.70 6.43 -21.80
CA PRO A 468 -16.49 7.50 -22.39
C PRO A 468 -15.63 8.67 -22.88
N THR A 469 -15.92 9.21 -24.07
CA THR A 469 -15.09 10.23 -24.72
C THR A 469 -14.93 11.50 -23.86
N ASP A 470 -15.98 11.93 -23.17
CA ASP A 470 -15.93 13.10 -22.30
C ASP A 470 -15.17 12.85 -20.98
N TRP A 471 -15.11 11.59 -20.50
CA TRP A 471 -14.23 11.22 -19.40
C TRP A 471 -12.77 11.30 -19.80
N ILE A 472 -12.44 10.86 -21.02
CA ILE A 472 -11.10 11.03 -21.59
C ILE A 472 -10.76 12.51 -21.67
N LYS A 473 -11.69 13.36 -22.14
CA LYS A 473 -11.51 14.81 -22.20
C LYS A 473 -11.23 15.42 -20.82
N LYS A 474 -12.05 15.12 -19.80
CA LYS A 474 -11.81 15.57 -18.40
C LYS A 474 -10.42 15.15 -17.91
N SER A 475 -10.01 13.92 -18.25
CA SER A 475 -8.67 13.43 -17.92
C SER A 475 -7.55 14.19 -18.64
N VAL A 476 -7.73 14.58 -19.90
CA VAL A 476 -6.77 15.40 -20.66
C VAL A 476 -6.73 16.83 -20.11
N ASP A 477 -7.87 17.42 -19.81
CA ASP A 477 -8.01 18.77 -19.25
C ASP A 477 -7.33 18.87 -17.86
N TYR A 478 -7.35 17.77 -17.09
CA TYR A 478 -6.59 17.67 -15.83
C TYR A 478 -5.06 17.71 -16.02
N GLY A 479 -4.57 17.55 -17.24
CA GLY A 479 -3.17 17.70 -17.63
C GLY A 479 -2.39 16.38 -17.69
N GLU A 480 -1.06 16.49 -17.83
CA GLU A 480 -0.20 15.37 -18.20
C GLU A 480 -0.40 14.10 -17.35
N LEU A 481 -0.22 12.94 -18.00
CA LEU A 481 -0.16 11.62 -17.41
C LEU A 481 1.19 10.97 -17.76
N LYS A 482 1.82 10.35 -16.76
CA LYS A 482 3.17 9.79 -16.84
C LYS A 482 3.14 8.25 -16.79
N PRO A 483 3.09 7.56 -17.94
CA PRO A 483 3.14 6.10 -17.98
C PRO A 483 4.50 5.55 -17.55
N LYS A 484 4.49 4.53 -16.69
CA LYS A 484 5.67 3.79 -16.25
C LYS A 484 5.44 2.29 -16.33
N LYS A 485 6.45 1.56 -16.83
CA LYS A 485 6.46 0.10 -16.75
C LYS A 485 6.86 -0.32 -15.35
N VAL A 486 6.03 -1.10 -14.68
CA VAL A 486 6.21 -1.49 -13.27
C VAL A 486 5.85 -2.96 -13.07
N ARG A 487 6.23 -3.51 -11.91
CA ARG A 487 5.86 -4.89 -11.55
C ARG A 487 4.43 -4.98 -11.00
N ARG A 488 4.00 -3.99 -10.22
CA ARG A 488 2.66 -3.87 -9.64
C ARG A 488 2.04 -2.58 -10.18
N ALA A 489 0.87 -2.68 -10.81
CA ALA A 489 0.16 -1.53 -11.34
C ALA A 489 -0.25 -0.57 -10.21
N TYR A 490 -0.35 0.72 -10.54
CA TYR A 490 -0.84 1.75 -9.64
C TYR A 490 -1.20 3.02 -10.40
N TYR A 491 -2.11 3.82 -9.85
CA TYR A 491 -2.31 5.22 -10.21
C TYR A 491 -1.95 6.12 -9.03
N LYS A 492 -1.20 7.20 -9.30
CA LYS A 492 -0.79 8.17 -8.28
C LYS A 492 -1.18 9.57 -8.72
N HIS A 493 -2.28 10.07 -8.16
CA HIS A 493 -2.84 11.39 -8.46
C HIS A 493 -1.82 12.52 -8.27
N ALA A 494 -1.10 12.54 -7.14
CA ALA A 494 -0.18 13.62 -6.77
C ALA A 494 0.95 13.87 -7.78
N THR A 495 1.43 12.81 -8.44
CA THR A 495 2.50 12.89 -9.45
C THR A 495 1.98 12.70 -10.87
N LYS A 496 0.67 12.47 -11.02
CA LYS A 496 -0.01 12.07 -12.26
C LYS A 496 0.69 10.89 -12.96
N GLU A 497 1.14 9.92 -12.15
CA GLU A 497 1.83 8.73 -12.64
C GLU A 497 0.86 7.55 -12.77
N ILE A 498 1.01 6.78 -13.85
CA ILE A 498 0.27 5.53 -14.05
C ILE A 498 1.28 4.41 -14.33
N GLY A 499 1.32 3.45 -13.41
CA GLY A 499 2.14 2.25 -13.51
C GLY A 499 1.36 1.12 -14.16
N VAL A 500 1.85 0.58 -15.28
CA VAL A 500 1.25 -0.56 -15.97
C VAL A 500 2.12 -1.80 -15.79
N SER A 501 1.48 -2.94 -15.50
CA SER A 501 2.17 -4.22 -15.34
C SER A 501 2.54 -4.84 -16.69
N ALA A 502 3.64 -5.59 -16.74
CA ALA A 502 4.11 -6.21 -17.98
C ALA A 502 3.29 -7.45 -18.42
N GLY A 503 2.56 -8.08 -17.51
CA GLY A 503 1.90 -9.37 -17.73
C GLY A 503 0.43 -9.29 -18.16
N ASP A 504 -0.32 -8.29 -17.66
CA ASP A 504 -1.74 -8.09 -17.97
C ASP A 504 -2.01 -6.61 -18.22
N SER A 505 -1.42 -6.09 -19.29
CA SER A 505 -1.33 -4.65 -19.50
C SER A 505 -2.66 -4.00 -19.84
N PHE A 506 -3.60 -4.71 -20.48
CA PHE A 506 -4.90 -4.13 -20.85
C PHE A 506 -5.76 -3.92 -19.60
N ARG A 507 -5.99 -5.00 -18.86
CA ARG A 507 -6.74 -5.00 -17.60
C ARG A 507 -6.22 -3.97 -16.61
N THR A 508 -4.91 -4.02 -16.35
CA THR A 508 -4.29 -3.10 -15.40
C THR A 508 -4.30 -1.66 -15.89
N SER A 509 -4.16 -1.41 -17.20
CA SER A 509 -4.31 -0.04 -17.72
C SER A 509 -5.73 0.49 -17.51
N LEU A 510 -6.75 -0.33 -17.74
CA LEU A 510 -8.14 0.06 -17.58
C LEU A 510 -8.45 0.37 -16.11
N HIS A 511 -8.08 -0.53 -15.20
CA HIS A 511 -8.25 -0.37 -13.75
C HIS A 511 -7.63 0.94 -13.24
N GLU A 512 -6.35 1.17 -13.55
CA GLU A 512 -5.65 2.37 -13.08
C GLU A 512 -6.13 3.67 -13.77
N LEU A 513 -6.63 3.58 -15.01
CA LEU A 513 -7.29 4.71 -15.65
C LEU A 513 -8.63 5.03 -14.99
N THR A 514 -9.39 4.04 -14.52
CA THR A 514 -10.64 4.28 -13.79
C THR A 514 -10.37 5.03 -12.49
N HIS A 515 -9.30 4.71 -11.75
CA HIS A 515 -8.87 5.53 -10.60
C HIS A 515 -8.55 6.99 -10.96
N ARG A 516 -7.98 7.22 -12.14
CA ARG A 516 -7.82 8.60 -12.64
C ARG A 516 -9.18 9.25 -12.90
N GLN A 517 -10.16 8.52 -13.44
CA GLN A 517 -11.50 9.03 -13.70
C GLN A 517 -12.25 9.39 -12.41
N GLU A 518 -12.18 8.55 -11.39
CA GLU A 518 -12.69 8.86 -10.05
C GLU A 518 -12.13 10.20 -9.55
N HIS A 519 -10.82 10.43 -9.74
CA HIS A 519 -10.19 11.67 -9.32
C HIS A 519 -10.62 12.91 -10.11
N VAL A 520 -10.76 12.80 -11.45
CA VAL A 520 -11.05 13.96 -12.31
C VAL A 520 -12.56 14.20 -12.51
N ASN A 521 -13.41 13.27 -12.09
CA ASN A 521 -14.85 13.33 -12.27
C ASN A 521 -15.56 13.11 -10.93
N PRO A 522 -15.79 14.19 -10.14
CA PRO A 522 -16.33 14.10 -8.78
C PRO A 522 -17.70 13.39 -8.68
N THR A 523 -18.49 13.43 -9.75
CA THR A 523 -19.77 12.71 -9.85
C THR A 523 -19.60 11.20 -9.70
N ILE A 524 -18.47 10.63 -10.16
CA ILE A 524 -18.20 9.20 -10.07
C ILE A 524 -18.10 8.77 -8.60
N ILE A 525 -17.24 9.44 -7.83
CA ILE A 525 -17.04 9.15 -6.40
C ILE A 525 -18.34 9.33 -5.61
N LYS A 526 -19.14 10.35 -5.96
CA LYS A 526 -20.43 10.59 -5.33
C LYS A 526 -21.37 9.39 -5.52
N LEU A 527 -21.60 8.99 -6.76
CA LEU A 527 -22.51 7.89 -7.10
C LEU A 527 -21.99 6.54 -6.58
N GLU A 528 -20.67 6.35 -6.57
CA GLU A 528 -20.02 5.16 -6.02
C GLU A 528 -20.22 5.03 -4.52
N LYS A 529 -20.08 6.14 -3.77
CA LYS A 529 -20.41 6.17 -2.35
C LYS A 529 -21.87 5.85 -2.09
N GLU A 530 -22.77 6.46 -2.86
CA GLU A 530 -24.22 6.24 -2.71
C GLU A 530 -24.58 4.76 -2.94
N PHE A 531 -23.99 4.15 -3.96
CA PHE A 531 -24.14 2.72 -4.22
C PHE A 531 -23.57 1.87 -3.09
N TYR A 532 -22.36 2.17 -2.62
CA TYR A 532 -21.74 1.48 -1.50
C TYR A 532 -22.58 1.53 -0.22
N ASP A 533 -23.06 2.72 0.15
CA ASP A 533 -23.86 2.92 1.36
C ASP A 533 -25.20 2.16 1.30
N MET A 534 -25.80 2.12 0.11
CA MET A 534 -27.04 1.39 -0.14
C MET A 534 -26.83 -0.12 -0.04
N ARG A 535 -25.83 -0.65 -0.76
CA ARG A 535 -25.47 -2.08 -0.83
C ARG A 535 -25.03 -2.63 0.51
N THR A 536 -24.28 -1.85 1.28
CA THR A 536 -23.71 -2.29 2.55
C THR A 536 -24.54 -1.89 3.78
N LYS A 537 -25.79 -1.46 3.56
CA LYS A 537 -26.68 -1.03 4.64
C LYS A 537 -27.03 -2.19 5.56
N GLY A 538 -26.56 -2.12 6.81
CA GLY A 538 -26.79 -3.15 7.82
C GLY A 538 -25.77 -4.29 7.80
N GLU A 539 -24.83 -4.28 6.87
CA GLU A 539 -23.71 -5.23 6.82
C GLU A 539 -22.72 -4.99 7.96
N LYS A 540 -22.19 -6.08 8.52
CA LYS A 540 -21.10 -6.03 9.51
C LYS A 540 -19.76 -6.07 8.80
N THR A 541 -18.80 -5.30 9.31
CA THR A 541 -17.42 -5.37 8.80
C THR A 541 -16.78 -6.72 9.14
N GLN A 542 -16.12 -7.31 8.16
CA GLN A 542 -15.41 -8.59 8.25
C GLN A 542 -13.98 -8.45 7.73
N SER A 543 -13.05 -9.26 8.23
CA SER A 543 -11.65 -9.19 7.80
C SER A 543 -11.48 -9.86 6.43
N LEU A 544 -10.90 -9.13 5.46
CA LEU A 544 -10.53 -9.65 4.13
C LEU A 544 -9.57 -10.84 4.24
N LYS A 545 -8.67 -10.83 5.22
CA LYS A 545 -7.79 -11.97 5.49
C LYS A 545 -8.57 -13.24 5.86
N SER A 546 -9.68 -13.10 6.58
CA SER A 546 -10.52 -14.25 6.94
C SER A 546 -11.31 -14.79 5.74
N LEU A 547 -11.61 -13.94 4.76
CA LEU A 547 -12.45 -14.27 3.61
C LEU A 547 -11.63 -14.73 2.39
N LEU A 548 -10.48 -14.11 2.13
CA LEU A 548 -9.68 -14.28 0.91
C LEU A 548 -8.27 -14.86 1.15
N GLY A 549 -7.84 -15.00 2.41
CA GLY A 549 -6.58 -15.66 2.78
C GLY A 549 -5.33 -14.76 2.88
N GLY A 550 -4.15 -15.39 2.87
CA GLY A 550 -2.91 -14.90 3.48
C GLY A 550 -2.15 -13.73 2.82
N VAL A 551 -2.67 -13.13 1.75
CA VAL A 551 -2.08 -11.94 1.11
C VAL A 551 -2.58 -10.63 1.75
N TYR A 552 -3.72 -10.70 2.44
CA TYR A 552 -4.38 -9.55 3.06
C TYR A 552 -4.00 -9.41 4.54
N ASP A 553 -3.92 -8.16 5.02
CA ASP A 553 -3.63 -7.88 6.43
C ASP A 553 -4.87 -8.19 7.29
N LYS A 554 -4.68 -8.55 8.57
CA LYS A 554 -5.79 -8.72 9.53
C LYS A 554 -6.63 -7.45 9.67
N LYS A 555 -6.02 -6.28 9.45
CA LYS A 555 -6.66 -4.96 9.56
C LYS A 555 -7.44 -4.54 8.31
N GLU A 556 -7.29 -5.24 7.19
CA GLU A 556 -8.08 -4.96 6.00
C GLU A 556 -9.49 -5.52 6.21
N ILE A 557 -10.45 -4.62 6.43
CA ILE A 557 -11.85 -4.95 6.66
C ILE A 557 -12.70 -4.58 5.44
N THR A 558 -13.78 -5.34 5.24
CA THR A 558 -14.73 -5.19 4.14
C THR A 558 -16.14 -5.36 4.68
N LYS A 559 -17.12 -4.68 4.09
CA LYS A 559 -18.53 -5.07 4.23
C LYS A 559 -18.84 -5.99 3.06
N VAL A 560 -19.01 -7.28 3.36
CA VAL A 560 -18.93 -8.33 2.35
C VAL A 560 -20.00 -8.18 1.28
N ASP A 561 -21.25 -7.97 1.71
CA ASP A 561 -22.42 -7.96 0.82
C ASP A 561 -22.38 -9.16 -0.18
N ASN A 562 -23.16 -9.14 -1.26
CA ASN A 562 -23.11 -10.12 -2.34
C ASN A 562 -22.15 -9.72 -3.50
N PHE A 563 -21.15 -8.87 -3.24
CA PHE A 563 -20.17 -8.50 -4.26
C PHE A 563 -19.46 -9.73 -4.84
N ILE A 564 -19.18 -9.71 -6.15
CA ILE A 564 -18.46 -10.81 -6.84
C ILE A 564 -17.07 -11.09 -6.27
N ASN A 565 -16.47 -10.08 -5.62
CA ASN A 565 -15.25 -10.21 -4.86
C ASN A 565 -15.38 -9.42 -3.54
N PRO A 566 -15.18 -10.04 -2.36
CA PRO A 566 -15.19 -9.35 -1.06
C PRO A 566 -14.29 -8.11 -0.99
N TYR A 567 -13.25 -8.01 -1.83
CA TYR A 567 -12.39 -6.82 -1.94
C TYR A 567 -13.16 -5.57 -2.40
N MET A 568 -14.26 -5.71 -3.14
CA MET A 568 -15.09 -4.60 -3.60
C MET A 568 -15.83 -3.89 -2.45
N GLY A 569 -16.13 -4.62 -1.38
CA GLY A 569 -16.72 -4.08 -0.17
C GLY A 569 -15.72 -3.40 0.78
N LYS A 570 -14.44 -3.36 0.39
CA LYS A 570 -13.36 -2.78 1.20
C LYS A 570 -13.60 -1.30 1.38
N ASP A 571 -13.84 -0.92 2.63
CA ASP A 571 -14.01 0.46 3.03
C ASP A 571 -12.63 1.04 3.33
N TYR A 572 -12.16 1.95 2.48
CA TYR A 572 -11.00 2.78 2.82
C TYR A 572 -11.48 3.97 3.65
N ASP A 573 -12.18 3.80 4.77
CA ASP A 573 -12.75 4.90 5.59
C ASP A 573 -13.44 6.02 4.78
N GLY A 574 -14.22 5.67 3.74
CA GLY A 574 -14.91 6.64 2.87
C GLY A 574 -14.01 7.42 1.89
N ARG A 575 -12.77 6.95 1.65
CA ARG A 575 -11.71 7.65 0.90
C ARG A 575 -11.63 7.32 -0.60
N VAL A 576 -11.81 6.05 -0.96
CA VAL A 576 -11.80 5.47 -2.31
C VAL A 576 -12.60 4.16 -2.22
N TYR A 577 -13.45 3.85 -3.18
CA TYR A 577 -14.08 2.52 -3.26
C TYR A 577 -13.46 1.77 -4.45
N GLU A 578 -13.55 0.44 -4.42
CA GLU A 578 -13.03 -0.41 -5.51
C GLU A 578 -14.18 -0.84 -6.43
N LEU A 579 -15.36 -0.20 -6.33
CA LEU A 579 -16.57 -0.64 -7.00
C LEU A 579 -16.50 -0.30 -8.48
N MET A 580 -16.15 0.95 -8.81
CA MET A 580 -16.00 1.39 -10.19
C MET A 580 -14.78 0.76 -10.85
N THR A 581 -13.63 0.74 -10.17
CA THR A 581 -12.40 0.16 -10.73
C THR A 581 -12.52 -1.33 -11.01
N MET A 582 -12.97 -2.12 -10.03
CA MET A 582 -13.15 -3.56 -10.21
C MET A 582 -14.36 -3.88 -11.08
N GLY A 583 -15.41 -3.06 -11.03
CA GLY A 583 -16.59 -3.18 -11.86
C GLY A 583 -16.28 -2.98 -13.34
N VAL A 584 -15.62 -1.88 -13.69
CA VAL A 584 -15.17 -1.59 -15.07
C VAL A 584 -14.16 -2.65 -15.52
N ASP A 585 -13.15 -2.96 -14.72
CA ASP A 585 -12.20 -4.05 -15.02
C ASP A 585 -12.93 -5.34 -15.39
N THR A 586 -13.80 -5.82 -14.49
CA THR A 586 -14.48 -7.11 -14.68
C THR A 586 -15.49 -7.05 -15.82
N LEU A 587 -16.18 -5.91 -16.02
CA LEU A 587 -17.09 -5.72 -17.14
C LEU A 587 -16.38 -5.97 -18.47
N TYR A 588 -15.24 -5.30 -18.72
CA TYR A 588 -14.56 -5.41 -20.00
C TYR A 588 -13.77 -6.73 -20.16
N THR A 589 -13.26 -7.31 -19.07
CA THR A 589 -12.44 -8.53 -19.14
C THR A 589 -13.25 -9.82 -19.05
N ASN A 590 -14.23 -9.89 -18.13
CA ASN A 590 -15.05 -11.07 -17.86
C ASN A 590 -16.49 -10.69 -17.43
N PRO A 591 -17.31 -10.17 -18.37
CA PRO A 591 -18.64 -9.65 -18.05
C PRO A 591 -19.58 -10.70 -17.45
N VAL A 592 -19.42 -11.98 -17.80
CA VAL A 592 -20.24 -13.08 -17.26
C VAL A 592 -20.00 -13.30 -15.77
N ASP A 593 -18.80 -13.00 -15.27
CA ASP A 593 -18.54 -13.07 -13.84
C ASP A 593 -19.22 -11.90 -13.11
N LEU A 594 -19.21 -10.70 -13.70
CA LEU A 594 -19.91 -9.53 -13.15
C LEU A 594 -21.44 -9.73 -13.15
N MET A 595 -22.01 -10.41 -14.14
CA MET A 595 -23.45 -10.73 -14.20
C MET A 595 -23.97 -11.57 -13.02
N LYS A 596 -23.07 -12.23 -12.25
CA LYS A 596 -23.47 -12.95 -11.03
C LYS A 596 -23.97 -11.99 -9.93
N ASP A 597 -23.55 -10.73 -9.99
CA ASP A 597 -24.08 -9.62 -9.19
C ASP A 597 -24.83 -8.66 -10.12
N GLU A 598 -26.10 -8.97 -10.37
CA GLU A 598 -26.93 -8.27 -11.34
C GLU A 598 -27.04 -6.77 -11.06
N GLU A 599 -27.15 -6.39 -9.78
CA GLU A 599 -27.26 -4.99 -9.38
C GLU A 599 -25.95 -4.23 -9.60
N MET A 600 -24.80 -4.84 -9.31
CA MET A 600 -23.49 -4.23 -9.62
C MET A 600 -23.27 -4.14 -11.13
N PHE A 601 -23.65 -5.18 -11.89
CA PHE A 601 -23.55 -5.19 -13.34
C PHE A 601 -24.36 -4.06 -13.99
N GLU A 602 -25.63 -3.92 -13.59
CA GLU A 602 -26.49 -2.82 -14.05
C GLU A 602 -25.93 -1.46 -13.63
N TRP A 603 -25.45 -1.34 -12.39
CA TRP A 603 -24.93 -0.09 -11.87
C TRP A 603 -23.66 0.38 -12.61
N VAL A 604 -22.68 -0.51 -12.83
CA VAL A 604 -21.44 -0.19 -13.58
C VAL A 604 -21.77 0.25 -15.01
N LEU A 605 -22.71 -0.42 -15.67
CA LEU A 605 -23.17 -0.04 -17.01
C LEU A 605 -23.87 1.32 -17.00
N GLY A 606 -24.73 1.55 -16.01
CA GLY A 606 -25.39 2.84 -15.79
C GLY A 606 -24.37 3.96 -15.61
N MET A 607 -23.34 3.75 -14.79
CA MET A 607 -22.27 4.71 -14.53
C MET A 607 -21.53 5.14 -15.80
N LEU A 608 -21.29 4.20 -16.72
CA LEU A 608 -20.66 4.49 -18.02
C LEU A 608 -21.55 5.35 -18.95
N THR A 609 -22.84 5.51 -18.63
CA THR A 609 -23.77 6.39 -19.36
C THR A 609 -23.89 7.81 -18.77
N VAL A 610 -23.44 8.05 -17.53
CA VAL A 610 -23.60 9.34 -16.82
C VAL A 610 -22.70 10.44 -17.40
N LYS A 611 -23.31 11.52 -17.90
CA LYS A 611 -22.64 12.65 -18.57
C LYS A 611 -21.89 13.60 -17.62
#